data_AF-A0A7Y2H261-F1
#
_entry.id   AF-A0A7Y2H261-F1
#
_cell.length_a   1.000
_cell.length_b   1.000
_cell.length_c   1.000
_cell.angle_alpha   90.00
_cell.angle_beta   90.00
_cell.angle_gamma   90.00
#
_symmetry.space_group_name_H-M   'P 1'
#
loop_
_entity.id
_entity.type
_entity.pdbx_description
1 polymer ?
#
loop_
_entity_poly.entity_id
_entity_poly.type
_entity_poly.pdbx_seq_one_letter_code
_entity_poly.pdbx_strand_id
1 'polypeptide(L)'
;MTRLQPHYESSPNERGPHVEFEAKTPDEAVELALLNLDMTRDEVVVTVLEKGSRGFLGLGARRARVRVEPKTQVASTVRALTSEVLRLMQVEGSVTAKQQGRNISVRIKTEETDGLLIGRKGETLNALQHLLSRMTARQTGLGDQARVMVDVAGYRSRREAQLRRSAQD
;
A
#
# COMPACT_ATOMS: atom_id res chain seq x y z
N MET A 1 -10.51 -28.94 -19.76
CA MET A 1 -9.99 -27.58 -19.95
C MET A 1 -11.01 -26.59 -19.42
N THR A 2 -10.93 -26.22 -18.14
CA THR A 2 -11.89 -25.31 -17.50
C THR A 2 -11.48 -23.88 -17.80
N ARG A 3 -12.30 -23.17 -18.58
CA ARG A 3 -12.09 -21.79 -19.00
C ARG A 3 -12.23 -20.87 -17.77
N LEU A 4 -11.11 -20.46 -17.17
CA LEU A 4 -11.08 -19.42 -16.13
C LEU A 4 -11.31 -18.08 -16.82
N GLN A 5 -12.53 -17.54 -16.74
CA GLN A 5 -12.80 -16.18 -17.18
C GLN A 5 -12.45 -15.21 -16.05
N PRO A 6 -11.62 -14.19 -16.28
CA PRO A 6 -11.40 -13.12 -15.31
C PRO A 6 -12.71 -12.34 -15.16
N HIS A 7 -13.27 -12.33 -13.94
CA HIS A 7 -14.39 -11.45 -13.61
C HIS A 7 -13.83 -10.05 -13.31
N TYR A 8 -13.92 -9.16 -14.30
CA TYR A 8 -13.61 -7.74 -14.13
C TYR A 8 -14.84 -7.02 -13.56
N GLU A 9 -15.02 -7.08 -12.24
CA GLU A 9 -16.15 -6.41 -11.59
C GLU A 9 -15.80 -4.93 -11.37
N SER A 10 -16.18 -4.09 -12.34
CA SER A 10 -16.15 -2.63 -12.22
C SER A 10 -17.29 -2.15 -11.31
N SER A 11 -17.14 -2.37 -10.00
CA SER A 11 -18.10 -1.83 -9.01
C SER A 11 -17.52 -0.56 -8.36
N PRO A 12 -18.31 0.53 -8.24
CA PRO A 12 -17.83 1.87 -7.88
C PRO A 12 -17.57 2.04 -6.38
N ASN A 13 -16.59 1.33 -5.81
CA ASN A 13 -16.28 1.49 -4.39
C ASN A 13 -14.77 1.46 -4.08
N GLU A 14 -14.20 2.66 -3.85
CA GLU A 14 -13.04 3.07 -3.02
C GLU A 14 -11.75 2.23 -2.93
N ARG A 15 -11.61 1.13 -3.67
CA ARG A 15 -10.42 0.26 -3.69
C ARG A 15 -9.97 0.15 -5.15
N GLY A 16 -8.66 0.22 -5.38
CA GLY A 16 -8.07 0.30 -6.72
C GLY A 16 -8.44 -0.88 -7.64
N PRO A 17 -7.91 -0.88 -8.89
CA PRO A 17 -8.11 -2.01 -9.79
C PRO A 17 -7.60 -3.29 -9.11
N HIS A 18 -8.47 -4.29 -9.01
CA HIS A 18 -8.19 -5.58 -8.41
C HIS A 18 -8.70 -6.67 -9.34
N VAL A 19 -8.07 -7.84 -9.26
CA VAL A 19 -8.52 -9.03 -9.98
C VAL A 19 -8.66 -10.17 -8.97
N GLU A 20 -9.76 -10.90 -9.07
CA GLU A 20 -10.01 -12.06 -8.23
C GLU A 20 -9.76 -13.34 -9.01
N PHE A 21 -9.03 -14.26 -8.39
CA PHE A 21 -8.73 -15.56 -8.95
C PHE A 21 -9.19 -16.66 -7.99
N GLU A 22 -9.65 -17.75 -8.59
CA GLU A 22 -10.05 -18.94 -7.86
C GLU A 22 -9.16 -20.11 -8.26
N ALA A 23 -8.90 -21.02 -7.33
CA ALA A 23 -8.19 -22.28 -7.57
C ALA A 23 -8.52 -23.34 -6.51
N LYS A 24 -7.86 -24.49 -6.53
CA LYS A 24 -8.08 -25.52 -5.50
C LYS A 24 -7.41 -25.13 -4.18
N THR A 25 -6.32 -24.37 -4.24
CA THR A 25 -5.60 -23.85 -3.08
C THR A 25 -5.34 -22.34 -3.23
N PRO A 26 -5.13 -21.61 -2.12
CA PRO A 26 -4.79 -20.19 -2.20
C PRO A 26 -3.51 -19.94 -3.00
N ASP A 27 -2.50 -20.80 -2.83
CA ASP A 27 -1.22 -20.65 -3.53
C ASP A 27 -1.38 -20.81 -5.05
N GLU A 28 -2.17 -21.79 -5.50
CA GLU A 28 -2.48 -21.98 -6.92
C GLU A 28 -3.26 -20.77 -7.48
N ALA A 29 -4.16 -20.20 -6.68
CA ALA A 29 -4.92 -19.01 -7.09
C ALA A 29 -4.00 -17.77 -7.21
N VAL A 30 -2.99 -17.66 -6.34
CA VAL A 30 -1.97 -16.60 -6.42
C VAL A 30 -1.10 -16.77 -7.66
N GLU A 31 -0.60 -17.97 -7.92
CA GLU A 31 0.22 -18.24 -9.11
C GLU A 31 -0.53 -17.90 -10.40
N LEU A 32 -1.79 -18.33 -10.51
CA LEU A 32 -2.64 -18.01 -11.67
C LEU A 32 -2.85 -16.51 -11.85
N ALA A 33 -3.01 -15.78 -10.73
CA ALA A 33 -3.16 -14.34 -10.77
C ALA A 33 -1.88 -13.63 -11.24
N LEU A 34 -0.72 -14.04 -10.73
CA LEU A 34 0.59 -13.48 -11.11
C LEU A 34 0.89 -13.72 -12.59
N LEU A 35 0.63 -14.95 -13.08
CA LEU A 35 0.78 -15.32 -14.48
C LEU A 35 -0.14 -14.51 -15.40
N ASN A 36 -1.39 -14.28 -14.99
CA ASN A 36 -2.34 -13.54 -15.81
C ASN A 36 -2.04 -12.04 -15.87
N LEU A 37 -1.50 -11.49 -14.79
CA LEU A 37 -1.15 -10.08 -14.66
C LEU A 37 0.25 -9.75 -15.21
N ASP A 38 1.06 -10.74 -15.55
CA ASP A 38 2.48 -10.59 -15.92
C ASP A 38 3.27 -9.80 -14.85
N MET A 39 3.02 -10.15 -13.58
CA MET A 39 3.58 -9.47 -12.40
C MET A 39 4.24 -10.45 -11.45
N THR A 40 5.21 -9.96 -10.70
CA THR A 40 5.86 -10.73 -9.63
C THR A 40 5.14 -10.58 -8.29
N ARG A 41 5.41 -11.48 -7.34
CA ARG A 41 4.76 -11.47 -6.02
C ARG A 41 5.01 -10.19 -5.23
N ASP A 42 6.13 -9.52 -5.47
CA ASP A 42 6.51 -8.25 -4.85
C ASP A 42 5.89 -7.02 -5.54
N GLU A 43 5.28 -7.17 -6.71
CA GLU A 43 4.56 -6.13 -7.44
C GLU A 43 3.07 -6.09 -7.11
N VAL A 44 2.56 -7.06 -6.34
CA VAL A 44 1.14 -7.16 -6.02
C VAL A 44 0.88 -7.24 -4.52
N VAL A 45 -0.33 -6.89 -4.12
CA VAL A 45 -0.89 -7.16 -2.79
C VAL A 45 -1.90 -8.29 -2.94
N VAL A 46 -1.68 -9.38 -2.19
CA VAL A 46 -2.54 -10.56 -2.19
C VAL A 46 -3.39 -10.59 -0.93
N THR A 47 -4.69 -10.73 -1.08
CA THR A 47 -5.64 -10.96 0.02
C THR A 47 -6.36 -12.28 -0.20
N VAL A 48 -6.24 -13.22 0.73
CA VAL A 48 -7.00 -14.48 0.67
C VAL A 48 -8.43 -14.23 1.16
N LEU A 49 -9.40 -14.32 0.26
CA LEU A 49 -10.82 -14.15 0.58
C LEU A 49 -11.41 -15.45 1.13
N GLU A 50 -11.05 -16.58 0.51
CA GLU A 50 -11.46 -17.92 0.94
C GLU A 50 -10.29 -18.89 0.82
N LYS A 51 -10.05 -19.69 1.87
CA LYS A 51 -8.95 -20.67 1.87
C LYS A 51 -9.24 -21.90 0.99
N GLY A 52 -10.49 -22.10 0.59
CA GLY A 52 -10.96 -23.35 0.00
C GLY A 52 -10.99 -24.50 1.01
N SER A 53 -11.66 -25.59 0.65
CA SER A 53 -11.73 -26.80 1.47
C SER A 53 -11.78 -28.04 0.57
N ARG A 54 -11.11 -29.12 0.98
CA ARG A 54 -11.09 -30.38 0.22
C ARG A 54 -12.39 -31.19 0.31
N GLY A 55 -13.26 -30.90 1.29
CA GLY A 55 -14.44 -31.73 1.58
C GLY A 55 -14.05 -33.13 2.08
N PHE A 56 -15.03 -34.01 2.27
CA PHE A 56 -14.81 -35.43 2.62
C PHE A 56 -15.01 -36.27 1.35
N LEU A 57 -14.00 -37.05 0.94
CA LEU A 57 -14.01 -37.86 -0.29
C LEU A 57 -14.33 -37.08 -1.59
N GLY A 58 -14.02 -35.78 -1.64
CA GLY A 58 -14.29 -34.92 -2.79
C GLY A 58 -15.72 -34.34 -2.84
N LEU A 59 -16.58 -34.69 -1.88
CA LEU A 59 -17.91 -34.11 -1.72
C LEU A 59 -17.83 -32.83 -0.90
N GLY A 60 -18.43 -31.75 -1.43
CA GLY A 60 -18.50 -30.44 -0.76
C GLY A 60 -17.22 -29.62 -0.81
N ALA A 61 -16.31 -29.89 -1.77
CA ALA A 61 -15.11 -29.10 -1.94
C ALA A 61 -15.44 -27.64 -2.32
N ARG A 62 -14.82 -26.68 -1.64
CA ARG A 62 -14.90 -25.25 -1.98
C ARG A 62 -13.59 -24.78 -2.57
N ARG A 63 -13.66 -23.96 -3.61
CA ARG A 63 -12.49 -23.34 -4.21
C ARG A 63 -11.89 -22.30 -3.27
N ALA A 64 -10.58 -22.17 -3.31
CA ALA A 64 -9.91 -21.03 -2.73
C ALA A 64 -10.13 -19.81 -3.64
N ARG A 65 -10.28 -18.64 -3.03
CA ARG A 65 -10.48 -17.38 -3.74
C ARG A 65 -9.53 -16.33 -3.17
N VAL A 66 -8.77 -15.68 -4.05
CA VAL A 66 -7.80 -14.64 -3.69
C VAL A 66 -8.08 -13.40 -4.51
N ARG A 67 -7.90 -12.24 -3.88
CA ARG A 67 -7.89 -10.93 -4.52
C ARG A 67 -6.46 -10.47 -4.68
N VAL A 68 -6.09 -10.10 -5.89
CA VAL A 68 -4.77 -9.56 -6.23
C VAL A 68 -4.92 -8.14 -6.74
N GLU A 69 -4.19 -7.24 -6.11
CA GLU A 69 -4.16 -5.82 -6.43
C GLU A 69 -2.75 -5.47 -6.92
N PRO A 70 -2.57 -4.98 -8.16
CA PRO A 70 -1.31 -4.38 -8.56
C PRO A 70 -0.92 -3.30 -7.56
N LYS A 71 0.32 -3.35 -7.07
CA LYS A 71 0.90 -2.16 -6.44
C LYS A 71 0.96 -1.13 -7.53
N THR A 72 0.23 -0.03 -7.39
CA THR A 72 0.32 1.04 -8.37
C THR A 72 1.79 1.44 -8.50
N GLN A 73 2.28 1.58 -9.74
CA GLN A 73 3.69 1.86 -10.00
C GLN A 73 4.16 3.10 -9.23
N VAL A 74 3.26 4.05 -9.05
CA VAL A 74 3.46 5.25 -8.24
C VAL A 74 3.64 4.91 -6.76
N ALA A 75 2.77 4.12 -6.14
CA ALA A 75 2.92 3.76 -4.73
C ALA A 75 4.17 2.91 -4.48
N SER A 76 4.52 2.00 -5.39
CA SER A 76 5.76 1.24 -5.30
C SER A 76 6.99 2.13 -5.44
N THR A 77 6.99 3.07 -6.39
CA THR A 77 8.03 4.10 -6.53
C THR A 77 8.16 4.96 -5.27
N VAL A 78 7.06 5.50 -4.74
CA VAL A 78 7.10 6.32 -3.52
C VAL A 78 7.61 5.53 -2.32
N ARG A 79 7.20 4.26 -2.19
CA ARG A 79 7.73 3.37 -1.15
C ARG A 79 9.25 3.23 -1.28
N ALA A 80 9.74 2.91 -2.47
CA ALA A 80 11.17 2.72 -2.73
C ALA A 80 11.96 4.01 -2.46
N LEU A 81 11.48 5.17 -2.90
CA LEU A 81 12.10 6.46 -2.64
C LEU A 81 12.17 6.77 -1.14
N THR A 82 11.06 6.54 -0.42
CA THR A 82 11.02 6.78 1.02
C THR A 82 11.98 5.86 1.75
N SER A 83 12.02 4.57 1.39
CA SER A 83 12.97 3.60 1.96
C SER A 83 14.42 4.02 1.71
N GLU A 84 14.73 4.52 0.52
CA GLU A 84 16.08 4.99 0.19
C GLU A 84 16.46 6.24 0.99
N VAL A 85 15.54 7.20 1.15
CA VAL A 85 15.78 8.39 1.98
C VAL A 85 16.04 8.00 3.44
N LEU A 86 15.24 7.08 4.01
CA LEU A 86 15.46 6.59 5.37
C LEU A 86 16.82 5.90 5.52
N ARG A 87 17.20 5.07 4.53
CA ARG A 87 18.50 4.40 4.50
C ARG A 87 19.65 5.41 4.50
N LEU A 88 19.57 6.45 3.67
CA LEU A 88 20.57 7.53 3.61
C LEU A 88 20.64 8.33 4.91
N MET A 89 19.51 8.45 5.62
CA MET A 89 19.44 9.06 6.96
C MET A 89 19.87 8.12 8.09
N GLN A 90 20.25 6.85 7.78
CA GLN A 90 20.56 5.81 8.75
C GLN A 90 19.42 5.55 9.75
N VAL A 91 18.18 5.65 9.26
CA VAL A 91 16.96 5.39 10.04
C VAL A 91 16.40 4.03 9.65
N GLU A 92 16.37 3.11 10.61
CA GLU A 92 15.74 1.81 10.46
C GLU A 92 14.22 1.92 10.66
N GLY A 93 13.46 1.35 9.71
CA GLY A 93 12.01 1.38 9.79
C GLY A 93 11.33 0.70 8.60
N SER A 94 10.04 0.39 8.78
CA SER A 94 9.19 -0.13 7.72
C SER A 94 8.40 0.98 7.05
N VAL A 95 8.29 0.90 5.72
CA VAL A 95 7.56 1.87 4.89
C VAL A 95 6.42 1.17 4.16
N THR A 96 5.22 1.72 4.30
CA THR A 96 4.04 1.31 3.54
C THR A 96 3.51 2.50 2.75
N ALA A 97 3.30 2.34 1.45
CA ALA A 97 2.65 3.33 0.60
C ALA A 97 1.33 2.79 0.07
N LYS A 98 0.30 3.63 0.02
CA LYS A 98 -1.01 3.34 -0.59
C LYS A 98 -1.45 4.50 -1.46
N GLN A 99 -1.95 4.20 -2.65
CA GLN A 99 -2.54 5.21 -3.54
C GLN A 99 -4.06 5.06 -3.59
N GLN A 100 -4.76 6.18 -3.46
CA GLN A 100 -6.19 6.32 -3.68
C GLN A 100 -6.43 7.53 -4.58
N GLY A 101 -6.73 7.27 -5.86
CA GLY A 101 -6.78 8.31 -6.89
C GLY A 101 -5.46 9.08 -6.97
N ARG A 102 -5.51 10.38 -6.67
CA ARG A 102 -4.35 11.29 -6.64
C ARG A 102 -3.61 11.33 -5.30
N ASN A 103 -4.22 10.79 -4.24
CA ASN A 103 -3.64 10.82 -2.90
C ASN A 103 -2.73 9.61 -2.70
N ILE A 104 -1.51 9.85 -2.24
CA ILE A 104 -0.53 8.82 -1.92
C ILE A 104 -0.20 8.96 -0.43
N SER A 105 -0.67 8.01 0.37
CA SER A 105 -0.35 7.95 1.80
C SER A 105 0.88 7.08 2.02
N VAL A 106 1.88 7.65 2.67
CA VAL A 106 3.11 6.99 3.09
C VAL A 106 3.11 6.90 4.60
N ARG A 107 3.18 5.69 5.13
CA ARG A 107 3.32 5.43 6.57
C ARG A 107 4.70 4.89 6.84
N ILE A 108 5.39 5.51 7.79
CA ILE A 108 6.68 5.07 8.30
C ILE A 108 6.47 4.61 9.73
N LYS A 109 6.98 3.42 10.04
CA LYS A 109 7.07 2.91 11.41
C LYS A 109 8.53 2.66 11.72
N THR A 110 9.04 3.33 12.75
CA THR A 110 10.36 3.06 13.31
C THR A 110 10.18 2.44 14.70
N GLU A 111 11.23 1.82 15.23
CA GLU A 111 11.19 1.27 16.59
C GLU A 111 11.42 2.36 17.64
N GLU A 112 12.48 3.16 17.47
CA GLU A 112 12.89 4.15 18.48
C GLU A 112 13.14 5.57 17.90
N THR A 113 13.06 5.75 16.58
CA THR A 113 13.56 6.96 15.89
C THR A 113 12.45 7.86 15.32
N ASP A 114 11.20 7.67 15.75
CA ASP A 114 10.06 8.48 15.30
C ASP A 114 10.29 9.98 15.55
N GLY A 115 10.90 10.32 16.69
CA GLY A 115 11.19 11.70 17.07
C GLY A 115 12.12 12.43 16.09
N LEU A 116 13.09 11.71 15.51
CA LEU A 116 14.02 12.26 14.51
C LEU A 116 13.29 12.60 13.21
N LEU A 117 12.43 11.69 12.74
CA LEU A 117 11.65 11.87 11.52
C LEU A 117 10.55 12.94 11.68
N ILE A 118 10.02 13.09 12.90
CA ILE A 118 9.05 14.14 13.22
C ILE A 118 9.74 15.51 13.27
N GLY A 119 10.85 15.62 14.00
CA GLY A 119 11.56 16.88 14.22
C GLY A 119 10.79 17.88 15.09
N ARG A 120 11.40 19.04 15.36
CA ARG A 120 10.79 20.07 16.19
C ARG A 120 9.51 20.59 15.53
N LYS A 121 8.38 20.52 16.24
CA LYS A 121 7.05 20.95 15.73
C LYS A 121 6.68 20.36 14.35
N GLY A 122 7.27 19.23 13.94
CA GLY A 122 6.98 18.57 12.67
C GLY A 122 7.82 19.06 11.48
N GLU A 123 8.85 19.88 11.70
CA GLU A 123 9.67 20.46 10.63
C GLU A 123 10.34 19.40 9.74
N THR A 124 10.97 18.37 10.34
CA THR A 124 11.61 17.28 9.58
C THR A 124 10.58 16.49 8.77
N LEU A 125 9.43 16.18 9.36
CA LEU A 125 8.35 15.46 8.67
C LEU A 125 7.83 16.24 7.46
N ASN A 126 7.67 17.55 7.62
CA ASN A 126 7.22 18.43 6.54
C ASN A 126 8.26 18.52 5.41
N ALA A 127 9.54 18.64 5.77
CA ALA A 127 10.64 18.65 4.80
C ALA A 127 10.72 17.33 4.02
N LEU A 128 10.62 16.18 4.73
CA LEU A 128 10.60 14.85 4.12
C LEU A 128 9.42 14.70 3.16
N GLN A 129 8.21 15.09 3.58
CA GLN A 129 7.03 15.07 2.70
C GLN A 129 7.22 15.94 1.46
N HIS A 130 7.80 17.13 1.61
CA HIS A 130 8.05 18.02 0.49
C HIS A 130 9.03 17.41 -0.52
N LEU A 131 10.15 16.85 -0.04
CA LEU A 131 11.13 16.15 -0.87
C LEU A 131 10.50 14.98 -1.62
N LEU A 132 9.77 14.10 -0.91
CA LEU A 132 9.12 12.95 -1.52
C LEU A 132 8.07 13.35 -2.55
N SER A 133 7.31 14.43 -2.30
CA SER A 133 6.39 14.99 -3.30
C SER A 133 7.12 15.37 -4.58
N ARG A 134 8.24 16.09 -4.48
CA ARG A 134 9.03 16.54 -5.63
C ARG A 134 9.69 15.37 -6.38
N MET A 135 10.23 14.38 -5.66
CA MET A 135 10.82 13.19 -6.27
C MET A 135 9.76 12.36 -7.00
N THR A 136 8.58 12.20 -6.38
CA THR A 136 7.44 11.48 -6.98
C THR A 136 6.94 12.17 -8.24
N ALA A 137 6.75 13.49 -8.19
CA ALA A 137 6.33 14.30 -9.35
C ALA A 137 7.28 14.13 -10.54
N ARG A 138 8.60 14.09 -10.26
CA ARG A 138 9.64 13.88 -11.28
C ARG A 138 9.65 12.47 -11.86
N GLN A 139 9.52 11.43 -11.03
CA GLN A 139 9.69 10.03 -11.47
C GLN A 139 8.44 9.41 -12.07
N THR A 140 7.25 9.89 -11.72
CA THR A 140 5.98 9.26 -12.12
C THR A 140 5.27 9.98 -13.26
N GLY A 141 5.76 11.17 -13.67
CA GLY A 141 5.12 11.99 -14.70
C GLY A 141 3.76 12.59 -14.28
N LEU A 142 3.25 12.25 -13.09
CA LEU A 142 2.00 12.80 -12.53
C LEU A 142 2.12 14.28 -12.16
N GLY A 143 3.34 14.84 -12.13
CA GLY A 143 3.58 16.23 -11.75
C GLY A 143 2.99 16.55 -10.37
N ASP A 144 2.47 17.77 -10.22
CA ASP A 144 1.85 18.25 -8.97
C ASP A 144 0.49 17.60 -8.66
N GLN A 145 0.00 16.68 -9.52
CA GLN A 145 -1.27 15.99 -9.27
C GLN A 145 -1.15 14.90 -8.20
N ALA A 146 0.06 14.39 -7.95
CA ALA A 146 0.32 13.40 -6.92
C ALA A 146 0.43 14.06 -5.54
N ARG A 147 -0.57 13.85 -4.68
CA ARG A 147 -0.59 14.39 -3.30
C ARG A 147 0.04 13.39 -2.34
N VAL A 148 1.34 13.51 -2.11
CA VAL A 148 2.06 12.68 -1.15
C VAL A 148 1.85 13.19 0.28
N MET A 149 1.34 12.33 1.16
CA MET A 149 1.17 12.60 2.58
C MET A 149 1.98 11.60 3.39
N VAL A 150 2.89 12.10 4.23
CA VAL A 150 3.72 11.26 5.10
C VAL A 150 3.16 11.29 6.52
N ASP A 151 3.02 10.11 7.10
CA ASP A 151 2.65 9.91 8.49
C ASP A 151 3.72 9.07 9.22
N VAL A 152 4.20 9.62 10.33
CA VAL A 152 5.10 8.94 11.27
C VAL A 152 4.36 8.81 12.59
N ALA A 153 4.11 7.57 12.99
CA ALA A 153 3.47 7.22 14.26
C ALA A 153 2.16 7.99 14.57
N GLY A 154 1.39 8.49 13.59
CA GLY A 154 0.17 9.28 13.86
C GLY A 154 0.43 10.71 14.39
N TYR A 155 1.61 11.29 14.13
CA TYR A 155 2.01 12.60 14.62
C TYR A 155 1.00 13.72 14.30
N ARG A 156 0.44 13.74 13.09
CA ARG A 156 -0.48 14.81 12.66
C ARG A 156 -1.72 14.90 13.57
N SER A 157 -2.33 13.76 13.89
CA SER A 157 -3.49 13.70 14.80
C SER A 157 -3.13 14.13 16.22
N ARG A 158 -1.95 13.72 16.74
CA ARG A 158 -1.47 14.19 18.05
C ARG A 158 -1.23 15.69 18.09
N ARG A 159 -0.65 16.24 17.02
CA ARG A 159 -0.35 17.67 16.90
C ARG A 159 -1.62 18.50 16.88
N GLU A 160 -2.63 18.06 16.12
CA GLU A 160 -3.94 18.70 16.08
C GLU A 160 -4.63 18.72 17.45
N ALA A 161 -4.61 17.59 18.16
CA ALA A 161 -5.18 17.50 19.51
C ALA A 161 -4.50 18.46 20.51
N GLN A 162 -3.18 18.63 20.43
CA GLN A 162 -2.45 19.60 21.25
C GLN A 162 -2.85 21.05 20.92
N LEU A 163 -2.89 21.40 19.65
CA LEU A 163 -3.23 22.76 19.21
C LEU A 163 -4.66 23.16 19.58
N ARG A 164 -5.62 22.22 19.52
CA ARG A 164 -7.00 22.48 19.95
C ARG A 164 -7.10 22.77 21.45
N ARG A 165 -6.32 22.06 22.28
CA ARG A 165 -6.29 22.30 23.74
C ARG A 165 -5.69 23.68 24.05
N SER A 166 -4.56 24.03 23.43
CA SER A 166 -3.90 25.33 23.64
C SER A 166 -4.64 26.54 23.08
N ALA A 167 -5.71 26.34 22.29
CA ALA A 167 -6.57 27.42 21.79
C ALA A 167 -7.81 27.63 22.68
N GLN A 168 -8.02 26.77 23.68
CA GLN A 168 -9.12 26.84 24.66
C GLN A 168 -8.66 27.40 26.02
N ASP A 169 -7.34 27.52 26.23
CA ASP A 169 -6.68 28.17 27.38
C ASP A 169 -6.27 29.61 27.01
#